data_AF-A0A0S7YSZ6-F1
#
_entry.id   AF-A0A0S7YSZ6-F1
#
_cell.length_a   1.000
_cell.length_b   1.000
_cell.length_c   1.000
_cell.angle_alpha   90.00
_cell.angle_beta   90.00
_cell.angle_gamma   90.00
#
_symmetry.space_group_name_H-M   'P 1'
#
loop_
_entity.id
_entity.type
_entity.pdbx_description
1 polymer ?
#
loop_
_entity_poly.entity_id
_entity_poly.type
_entity_poly.pdbx_seq_one_letter_code
_entity_poly.pdbx_strand_id
1 'polypeptide(L)'
;MDSTVTCPQDGDPALELEFSGQGAAFAADSVGIGAAMRSYEEFTFGTTTLNGDRYLARRDTGRYVPMAGPIADTDGLEFVYRDAFGDVTTVDTLVSQIEVTIRTGSEVMNSLGRMVQDSVLVWIHTRN
;
A
#
# COMPACT_ATOMS: atom_id res chain seq x y z
N MET A 1 -8.54 1.64 19.19
CA MET A 1 -9.98 1.98 19.12
C MET A 1 -10.69 1.21 20.20
N ASP A 2 -11.20 1.91 21.21
CA ASP A 2 -12.08 1.35 22.24
C ASP A 2 -13.50 1.27 21.65
N SER A 3 -14.12 0.08 21.68
CA SER A 3 -15.40 -0.20 21.03
C SER A 3 -16.62 0.10 21.92
N THR A 4 -16.47 0.90 22.98
CA THR A 4 -17.52 1.20 23.96
C THR A 4 -18.21 2.55 23.78
N VAL A 5 -17.86 3.33 22.75
CA VAL A 5 -18.42 4.67 22.55
C VAL A 5 -19.82 4.60 21.93
N THR A 6 -20.85 4.92 22.73
CA THR A 6 -22.20 5.20 22.24
C THR A 6 -22.23 6.52 21.47
N CYS A 7 -22.96 6.57 20.36
CA CYS A 7 -23.13 7.81 19.57
C CYS A 7 -23.67 8.94 20.48
N PRO A 8 -23.07 10.14 20.47
CA PRO A 8 -23.57 11.28 21.24
C PRO A 8 -25.03 11.56 20.87
N GLN A 9 -25.87 11.82 21.87
CA GLN A 9 -27.27 12.25 21.65
C GLN A 9 -27.30 13.75 21.32
N ASP A 10 -28.40 14.23 20.74
CA ASP A 10 -28.56 15.66 20.41
C ASP A 10 -28.32 16.54 21.65
N GLY A 11 -27.28 17.37 21.58
CA GLY A 11 -26.87 18.30 22.65
C GLY A 11 -25.62 17.88 23.43
N ASP A 12 -25.11 16.67 23.23
CA ASP A 12 -23.81 16.25 23.79
C ASP A 12 -22.65 16.91 23.02
N PRO A 13 -21.52 17.24 23.70
CA PRO A 13 -20.31 17.67 23.02
C PRO A 13 -19.86 16.62 22.00
N ALA A 14 -19.41 17.07 20.83
CA ALA A 14 -18.85 16.17 19.82
C ALA A 14 -17.64 15.41 20.37
N LEU A 15 -17.51 14.14 19.98
CA LEU A 15 -16.30 13.37 20.26
C LEU A 15 -15.13 13.98 19.50
N GLU A 16 -14.08 14.36 20.21
CA GLU A 16 -12.85 14.88 19.63
C GLU A 16 -12.02 13.70 19.08
N LEU A 17 -11.80 13.71 17.77
CA LEU A 17 -10.87 12.82 17.10
C LEU A 17 -9.59 13.60 16.84
N GLU A 18 -8.56 13.31 17.63
CA GLU A 18 -7.24 13.92 17.44
C GLU A 18 -6.45 13.12 16.38
N PHE A 19 -6.00 13.79 15.33
CA PHE A 19 -5.10 13.22 14.33
C PHE A 19 -3.77 13.97 14.37
N SER A 20 -2.67 13.24 14.54
CA SER A 20 -1.33 13.81 14.36
C SER A 20 -1.01 13.96 12.86
N GLY A 21 -0.28 15.02 12.50
CA GLY A 21 0.19 15.23 11.11
C GLY A 21 -0.70 16.09 10.20
N GLN A 22 -1.69 16.81 10.75
CA GLN A 22 -2.48 17.76 9.98
C GLN A 22 -1.59 18.94 9.52
N GLY A 23 -1.46 19.12 8.20
CA GLY A 23 -0.84 20.32 7.63
C GLY A 23 -1.70 21.57 7.87
N ALA A 24 -1.07 22.73 8.06
CA ALA A 24 -1.70 24.01 8.44
C ALA A 24 -2.73 24.60 7.43
N ALA A 25 -3.18 23.83 6.45
CA ALA A 25 -4.18 24.25 5.47
C ALA A 25 -5.62 24.24 6.00
N PHE A 26 -5.88 23.60 7.14
CA PHE A 26 -7.19 23.61 7.76
C PHE A 26 -7.29 24.78 8.73
N ALA A 27 -7.91 25.89 8.29
CA ALA A 27 -8.55 26.77 9.26
C ALA A 27 -9.56 25.89 10.02
N ALA A 28 -9.38 25.77 11.34
CA ALA A 28 -10.16 24.87 12.21
C ALA A 28 -11.68 25.04 12.11
N ASP A 29 -12.14 26.12 11.45
CA ASP A 29 -13.53 26.50 11.24
C ASP A 29 -14.09 26.17 9.83
N SER A 30 -13.35 25.43 9.00
CA SER A 30 -13.74 25.13 7.61
C SER A 30 -14.26 23.70 7.38
N VAL A 31 -14.21 22.84 8.39
CA VAL A 31 -14.64 21.43 8.28
C VAL A 31 -16.09 21.31 8.74
N GLY A 32 -17.01 21.42 7.78
CA GLY A 32 -18.44 21.22 8.05
C GLY A 32 -18.80 19.78 8.42
N ILE A 33 -19.93 19.61 9.11
CA ILE A 33 -20.50 18.28 9.40
C ILE A 33 -20.72 17.53 8.08
N GLY A 34 -20.20 16.30 7.99
CA GLY A 34 -20.27 15.48 6.78
C GLY A 34 -19.13 15.68 5.78
N ALA A 35 -18.14 16.53 6.10
CA ALA A 35 -16.93 16.63 5.29
C ALA A 35 -16.18 15.29 5.23
N ALA A 36 -15.77 14.90 4.02
CA ALA A 36 -15.02 13.66 3.82
C ALA A 36 -13.59 13.82 4.36
N MET A 37 -13.21 12.96 5.30
CA MET A 37 -11.83 12.85 5.75
C MET A 37 -11.07 11.82 4.92
N ARG A 38 -9.81 12.13 4.60
CA ARG A 38 -8.87 11.19 3.98
C ARG A 38 -7.64 11.09 4.87
N SER A 39 -7.26 9.87 5.23
CA SER A 39 -5.95 9.57 5.80
C SER A 39 -5.09 8.89 4.74
N TYR A 40 -3.78 9.04 4.88
CA TYR A 40 -2.80 8.26 4.13
C TYR A 40 -1.81 7.65 5.12
N GLU A 41 -1.20 6.53 4.72
CA GLU A 41 -0.14 5.87 5.46
C GLU A 41 0.99 5.54 4.49
N GLU A 42 2.22 5.84 4.91
CA GLU A 42 3.41 5.55 4.12
C GLU A 42 3.90 4.14 4.43
N PHE A 43 4.05 3.33 3.38
CA PHE A 43 4.63 2.00 3.48
C PHE A 43 5.94 1.92 2.72
N THR A 44 6.94 1.28 3.32
CA THR A 44 8.14 0.86 2.61
C THR A 44 7.99 -0.60 2.20
N PHE A 45 8.01 -0.87 0.89
CA PHE A 45 8.04 -2.23 0.36
C PHE A 45 9.48 -2.72 0.19
N GLY A 46 9.65 -4.04 0.28
CA GLY A 46 10.91 -4.72 0.05
C GLY A 46 10.70 -6.21 -0.11
N THR A 47 11.75 -6.99 0.07
CA THR A 47 11.64 -8.45 0.06
C THR A 47 12.16 -9.06 1.36
N THR A 48 11.57 -10.17 1.78
CA THR A 48 12.02 -10.95 2.92
C THR A 48 12.12 -12.43 2.56
N THR A 49 12.80 -13.21 3.41
CA THR A 49 12.89 -14.66 3.25
C THR A 49 12.10 -15.33 4.36
N LEU A 50 11.23 -16.27 3.99
CA LEU A 50 10.47 -17.11 4.91
C LEU A 50 10.62 -18.56 4.47
N ASN A 51 11.12 -19.42 5.37
CA ASN A 51 11.35 -20.85 5.09
C ASN A 51 12.25 -21.13 3.86
N GLY A 52 13.19 -20.23 3.55
CA GLY A 52 14.10 -20.36 2.40
C GLY A 52 13.59 -19.67 1.13
N ASP A 53 12.30 -19.37 1.06
CA ASP A 53 11.65 -18.75 -0.08
C ASP A 53 11.61 -17.22 0.04
N ARG A 54 11.72 -16.51 -1.10
CA ARG A 54 11.65 -15.04 -1.16
C ARG A 54 10.20 -14.57 -1.28
N TYR A 55 9.82 -13.54 -0.54
CA TYR A 55 8.48 -12.95 -0.54
C TYR A 55 8.56 -11.42 -0.73
N LEU A 56 7.56 -10.84 -1.40
CA LEU A 56 7.23 -9.43 -1.27
C LEU A 56 6.82 -9.16 0.18
N ALA A 57 7.35 -8.10 0.77
CA ALA A 57 7.08 -7.72 2.14
C ALA A 57 6.86 -6.22 2.29
N ARG A 58 6.07 -5.84 3.29
CA ARG A 58 6.00 -4.46 3.80
C ARG A 58 6.84 -4.33 5.05
N ARG A 59 7.47 -3.18 5.24
CA ARG A 59 8.15 -2.84 6.48
C ARG A 59 7.11 -2.34 7.48
N ASP A 60 7.03 -3.02 8.61
CA ASP A 60 6.19 -2.67 9.76
C ASP A 60 7.08 -2.64 11.00
N THR A 61 7.09 -1.53 11.72
CA THR A 61 7.83 -1.35 13.00
C THR A 61 9.28 -1.87 12.97
N GLY A 62 9.95 -1.70 11.82
CA GLY A 62 11.35 -2.10 11.61
C GLY A 62 11.56 -3.52 11.07
N ARG A 63 10.52 -4.34 10.98
CA ARG A 63 10.56 -5.71 10.43
C ARG A 63 9.84 -5.78 9.09
N TYR A 64 10.34 -6.61 8.18
CA TYR A 64 9.59 -6.97 6.98
C TYR A 64 8.57 -8.07 7.29
N VAL A 65 7.29 -7.78 7.04
CA VAL A 65 6.17 -8.72 7.15
C VAL A 65 5.82 -9.22 5.74
N PRO A 66 5.88 -10.53 5.47
CA PRO A 66 5.59 -11.08 4.15
C PRO A 66 4.13 -10.82 3.77
N MET A 67 3.91 -10.47 2.50
CA MET A 67 2.60 -10.13 1.94
C MET A 67 2.19 -11.06 0.80
N ALA A 68 3.12 -11.33 -0.14
CA ALA A 68 2.85 -12.16 -1.31
C ALA A 68 4.10 -12.95 -1.71
N GLY A 69 3.92 -14.20 -2.12
CA GLY A 69 4.99 -15.07 -2.58
C GLY A 69 4.68 -16.56 -2.39
N PRO A 70 5.67 -17.44 -2.65
CA PRO A 70 7.04 -17.09 -3.03
C PRO A 70 7.10 -16.35 -4.37
N ILE A 71 7.96 -15.34 -4.47
CA ILE A 71 8.23 -14.64 -5.73
C ILE A 71 9.34 -15.38 -6.49
N ALA A 72 9.25 -15.40 -7.82
CA ALA A 72 10.26 -16.04 -8.65
C ALA A 72 11.64 -15.41 -8.40
N ASP A 73 12.69 -16.25 -8.39
CA ASP A 73 14.05 -15.79 -8.11
C ASP A 73 14.57 -14.76 -9.12
N THR A 74 14.14 -14.91 -10.38
CA THR A 74 14.46 -14.01 -11.49
C THR A 74 13.22 -13.21 -11.85
N ASP A 75 13.34 -11.88 -11.86
CA ASP A 75 12.28 -10.93 -12.26
C ASP A 75 10.93 -11.12 -11.53
N GLY A 76 10.96 -11.69 -10.32
CA GLY A 76 9.76 -11.94 -9.50
C GLY A 76 9.06 -10.69 -8.98
N LEU A 77 9.76 -9.56 -8.95
CA LEU A 77 9.24 -8.27 -8.54
C LEU A 77 9.87 -7.16 -9.37
N GLU A 78 9.04 -6.34 -10.00
CA GLU A 78 9.46 -5.28 -10.90
C GLU A 78 8.60 -4.03 -10.65
N PHE A 79 9.26 -2.88 -10.54
CA PHE A 79 8.64 -1.56 -10.42
C PHE A 79 9.09 -0.70 -11.59
N VAL A 80 8.14 -0.24 -12.39
CA VAL A 80 8.38 0.70 -13.49
C VAL A 80 7.66 2.00 -13.16
N TYR A 81 8.44 3.05 -12.95
CA TYR A 81 7.92 4.40 -12.67
C TYR A 81 7.72 5.14 -13.99
N ARG A 82 6.55 5.74 -14.16
CA ARG A 82 6.15 6.43 -15.39
C ARG A 82 5.69 7.86 -15.10
N ASP A 83 6.02 8.76 -16.01
CA ASP A 83 5.60 10.16 -15.94
C ASP A 83 4.15 10.37 -16.40
N ALA A 84 3.70 11.62 -16.46
CA ALA A 84 2.33 11.97 -16.87
C ALA A 84 2.00 11.61 -18.33
N PHE A 85 3.01 11.41 -19.18
CA PHE A 85 2.87 11.01 -20.57
C PHE A 85 2.98 9.49 -20.76
N GLY A 86 3.36 8.77 -19.71
CA GLY A 86 3.52 7.30 -19.70
C GLY A 86 4.96 6.84 -19.95
N ASP A 87 5.90 7.77 -20.11
CA ASP A 87 7.31 7.46 -20.33
C ASP A 87 7.99 7.02 -19.03
N VAL A 88 8.92 6.06 -19.13
CA VAL A 88 9.67 5.58 -17.96
C VAL A 88 10.56 6.70 -17.45
N THR A 89 10.48 6.98 -16.15
CA THR A 89 11.22 8.05 -15.50
C THR A 89 11.91 7.57 -14.24
N THR A 90 13.08 8.12 -13.96
CA THR A 90 13.79 7.96 -12.68
C THR A 90 13.76 9.26 -11.86
N VAL A 91 12.97 10.24 -12.30
CA VAL A 91 12.84 11.55 -11.64
C VAL A 91 11.61 11.50 -10.73
N ASP A 92 11.84 11.40 -9.43
CA ASP A 92 10.79 11.22 -8.40
C ASP A 92 9.66 12.25 -8.51
N THR A 93 9.98 13.50 -8.81
CA THR A 93 9.00 14.59 -8.92
C THR A 93 8.11 14.51 -10.17
N LEU A 94 8.44 13.64 -11.12
CA LEU A 94 7.67 13.44 -12.35
C LEU A 94 6.81 12.18 -12.32
N VAL A 95 6.93 11.33 -11.30
CA VAL A 95 6.21 10.05 -11.21
C VAL A 95 4.70 10.29 -11.08
N SER A 96 3.95 9.88 -12.11
CA SER A 96 2.48 9.92 -12.13
C SER A 96 1.85 8.52 -12.00
N GLN A 97 2.61 7.49 -12.37
CA GLN A 97 2.14 6.12 -12.48
C GLN A 97 3.24 5.16 -12.03
N ILE A 98 2.84 4.09 -11.37
CA ILE A 98 3.72 2.98 -10.99
C ILE A 98 3.11 1.70 -11.54
N GLU A 99 3.82 1.04 -12.43
CA GLU A 99 3.52 -0.29 -12.91
C GLU A 99 4.27 -1.30 -12.03
N VAL A 100 3.52 -2.16 -11.36
CA VAL A 100 4.07 -3.17 -10.46
C VAL A 100 3.78 -4.54 -11.05
N THR A 101 4.82 -5.31 -11.33
CA THR A 101 4.68 -6.70 -11.74
C THR A 101 5.21 -7.62 -10.64
N ILE A 102 4.38 -8.56 -10.22
CA ILE A 102 4.72 -9.60 -9.26
C ILE A 102 4.55 -10.94 -9.97
N ARG A 103 5.61 -11.74 -10.02
CA ARG A 103 5.59 -13.09 -10.59
C ARG A 103 5.87 -14.07 -9.46
N THR A 104 4.91 -14.91 -9.14
CA THR A 104 5.01 -15.92 -8.09
C THR A 104 5.32 -17.28 -8.68
N GLY A 105 6.04 -18.10 -7.92
CA GLY A 105 6.36 -19.46 -8.29
C GLY A 105 6.56 -20.30 -7.03
N SER A 106 5.95 -21.48 -7.01
CA SER A 106 6.10 -22.43 -5.91
C SER A 106 6.66 -23.74 -6.43
N GLU A 107 7.48 -24.42 -5.63
CA GLU A 107 7.93 -25.80 -5.89
C GLU A 107 6.78 -26.81 -5.88
N VAL A 108 5.59 -26.42 -5.42
CA VAL A 108 4.38 -27.24 -5.51
C VAL A 108 4.01 -27.45 -6.97
N MET A 109 3.80 -28.72 -7.33
CA MET A 109 3.42 -29.13 -8.68
C MET A 109 1.90 -29.16 -8.85
N ASN A 110 1.41 -28.71 -10.01
CA ASN A 110 0.03 -28.90 -10.43
C ASN A 110 -0.20 -30.33 -10.97
N SER A 111 -1.44 -30.63 -11.37
CA SER A 111 -1.82 -31.94 -11.92
C SER A 111 -1.12 -32.33 -13.23
N LEU A 112 -0.42 -31.38 -13.87
CA LEU A 112 0.37 -31.60 -15.09
C LEU A 112 1.88 -31.75 -14.79
N GLY A 113 2.28 -31.82 -13.51
CA GLY A 113 3.68 -31.91 -13.11
C GLY A 113 4.49 -30.64 -13.39
N ARG A 114 3.82 -29.48 -13.48
CA ARG A 114 4.47 -28.17 -13.63
C ARG A 114 4.37 -27.40 -12.33
N MET A 115 5.37 -26.58 -12.02
CA MET A 115 5.32 -25.66 -10.88
C MET A 115 4.09 -24.76 -10.97
N VAL A 116 3.47 -24.51 -9.83
CA VAL A 116 2.41 -23.51 -9.71
C VAL A 116 3.05 -22.14 -9.80
N GLN A 117 2.66 -21.38 -10.83
CA GLN A 117 3.16 -20.04 -11.10
C GLN A 117 1.99 -19.14 -11.43
N ASP A 118 2.09 -17.89 -11.02
CA ASP A 118 1.11 -16.85 -11.35
C ASP A 118 1.81 -15.51 -11.54
N SER A 119 1.14 -14.56 -12.19
CA SER A 119 1.65 -13.20 -12.34
C SER A 119 0.53 -12.19 -12.23
N VAL A 120 0.78 -11.12 -11.48
CA VAL A 120 -0.10 -9.98 -11.35
C VAL A 120 0.63 -8.73 -11.81
N LEU A 121 -0.04 -7.94 -12.64
CA LEU A 121 0.39 -6.63 -13.09
C LEU A 121 -0.64 -5.60 -12.62
N VAL A 122 -0.18 -4.60 -11.88
CA VAL A 122 -1.04 -3.54 -11.32
C VAL A 122 -0.50 -2.18 -11.72
N TRP A 123 -1.42 -1.31 -12.15
CA TRP A 123 -1.14 0.11 -12.39
C TRP A 123 -1.65 0.92 -11.20
N ILE A 124 -0.73 1.66 -10.57
CA ILE A 124 -1.03 2.58 -9.48
C ILE A 124 -0.91 4.00 -10.05
N HIS A 125 -2.02 4.73 -10.09
CA HIS A 125 -2.02 6.13 -10.46
C HIS A 125 -1.82 6.97 -9.20
N THR A 126 -0.73 7.74 -9.15
CA THR A 126 -0.48 8.65 -8.03
C THR A 126 -1.44 9.83 -8.15
N ARG A 127 -2.20 10.09 -7.08
CA ARG A 127 -3.05 11.28 -6.97
C ARG A 127 -2.37 12.22 -5.98
N ASN A 128 -1.50 13.08 -6.51
CA ASN A 128 -1.00 14.24 -5.79
C ASN A 128 -1.92 15.43 -6.07
#